data_AF-A0A378ZUZ4-F1
#
_entry.id   AF-A0A378ZUZ4-F1
#
_cell.length_a   1.000
_cell.length_b   1.000
_cell.length_c   1.000
_cell.angle_alpha   90.00
_cell.angle_beta   90.00
_cell.angle_gamma   90.00
#
_symmetry.space_group_name_H-M   'P 1'
#
loop_
_entity.id
_entity.type
_entity.pdbx_description
1 polymer ?
#
loop_
_entity_poly.entity_id
_entity_poly.type
_entity_poly.pdbx_seq_one_letter_code
_entity_poly.pdbx_strand_id
1 'polypeptide(L)'
;MRLVLDGTAKLPLEKVTAVAAIFGCDAIALFRVVLAQFYSAEAIALMERMLGPQERRAGEEAWVSFVRRTAPADVQPPDRFARRLLRTLLNRTV
;
A
#
# COMPACT_ATOMS: atom_id res chain seq x y z
N MET A 1 0.90 -18.37 -22.40
CA MET A 1 0.55 -18.56 -20.97
C MET A 1 1.03 -19.87 -20.39
N ARG A 2 0.88 -21.01 -21.09
CA ARG A 2 1.28 -22.34 -20.58
C ARG A 2 2.70 -22.38 -20.00
N LEU A 3 3.68 -21.84 -20.74
CA LEU A 3 5.07 -21.70 -20.28
C LEU A 3 5.24 -20.93 -18.96
N VAL A 4 4.42 -19.90 -18.71
CA VAL A 4 4.43 -19.14 -17.45
C VAL A 4 3.81 -19.95 -16.31
N LEU A 5 2.71 -20.66 -16.59
CA LEU A 5 2.06 -21.55 -15.63
C LEU A 5 2.95 -22.76 -15.27
N ASP A 6 3.71 -23.25 -16.24
CA ASP A 6 4.68 -24.34 -16.09
C ASP A 6 5.99 -23.88 -15.44
N GLY A 7 6.11 -22.59 -15.07
CA GLY A 7 7.30 -22.00 -14.44
C GLY A 7 8.52 -21.86 -15.36
N THR A 8 8.37 -22.18 -16.65
CA THR A 8 9.44 -22.12 -17.66
C THR A 8 9.68 -20.73 -18.24
N ALA A 9 8.79 -19.78 -17.98
CA ALA A 9 8.91 -18.39 -18.42
C ALA A 9 8.44 -17.41 -17.35
N LYS A 10 9.11 -16.25 -17.26
CA LYS A 10 8.69 -15.17 -16.35
C LYS A 10 7.41 -14.50 -16.86
N LEU A 11 6.52 -14.12 -15.95
CA LEU A 11 5.38 -13.29 -16.28
C LEU A 11 5.83 -11.82 -16.31
N PRO A 12 5.67 -11.08 -17.42
CA PRO A 12 5.98 -9.66 -17.44
C PRO A 12 5.08 -8.87 -16.48
N LEU A 13 5.65 -7.94 -15.72
CA LEU A 13 4.95 -7.20 -14.66
C LEU A 13 3.76 -6.40 -15.21
N GLU A 14 3.87 -5.86 -16.42
CA GLU A 14 2.82 -5.10 -17.09
C GLU A 14 1.61 -5.95 -17.52
N LYS A 15 1.76 -7.28 -17.51
CA LYS A 15 0.70 -8.22 -17.87
C LYS A 15 -0.07 -8.77 -16.66
N VAL A 16 0.41 -8.54 -15.44
CA VAL A 16 -0.15 -9.11 -14.21
C VAL A 16 -1.65 -8.84 -14.06
N THR A 17 -2.10 -7.61 -14.32
CA THR A 17 -3.52 -7.25 -14.20
C THR A 17 -4.40 -7.98 -15.22
N ALA A 18 -3.95 -8.07 -16.47
CA ALA A 18 -4.65 -8.79 -17.52
C ALA A 18 -4.71 -10.30 -17.21
N VAL A 19 -3.62 -10.87 -16.70
CA VAL A 19 -3.56 -12.27 -16.29
C VAL A 19 -4.48 -12.55 -15.11
N ALA A 20 -4.46 -11.69 -14.10
CA ALA A 20 -5.31 -11.81 -12.93
C ALA A 20 -6.80 -11.79 -13.30
N ALA A 21 -7.20 -10.91 -14.24
CA ALA A 21 -8.55 -10.86 -14.77
C ALA A 21 -8.95 -12.14 -15.52
N ILE A 22 -8.06 -12.70 -16.34
CA ILE A 22 -8.31 -13.95 -17.08
C ILE A 22 -8.53 -15.13 -16.13
N PHE A 23 -7.77 -15.21 -15.04
CA PHE A 23 -7.85 -16.31 -14.06
C PHE A 23 -8.77 -16.03 -12.87
N GLY A 24 -9.38 -14.84 -12.80
CA GLY A 24 -10.24 -14.44 -11.68
C GLY A 24 -9.52 -14.43 -10.32
N CYS A 25 -8.22 -14.13 -10.29
CA CYS A 25 -7.43 -14.10 -9.06
C CYS A 25 -7.08 -12.66 -8.63
N ASP A 26 -6.65 -12.50 -7.37
CA ASP A 26 -6.23 -11.19 -6.86
C ASP A 26 -4.95 -10.72 -7.56
N ALA A 27 -5.05 -9.57 -8.23
CA ALA A 27 -3.94 -8.97 -8.96
C ALA A 27 -2.78 -8.57 -8.04
N ILE A 28 -3.05 -8.19 -6.78
CA ILE A 28 -2.01 -7.79 -5.83
C ILE A 28 -1.22 -9.02 -5.37
N ALA A 29 -1.92 -10.09 -4.97
CA ALA A 29 -1.30 -11.36 -4.65
C ALA A 29 -0.49 -11.91 -5.83
N LEU A 30 -1.04 -11.87 -7.05
CA LEU A 30 -0.31 -12.32 -8.24
C LEU A 30 0.93 -11.45 -8.50
N PHE A 31 0.83 -10.14 -8.34
CA PHE A 31 1.97 -9.23 -8.52
C PHE A 31 3.13 -9.56 -7.56
N ARG A 32 2.84 -9.85 -6.29
CA ARG A 32 3.84 -10.28 -5.31
C ARG A 32 4.57 -11.56 -5.71
N VAL A 33 3.82 -12.55 -6.20
CA VAL A 33 4.41 -13.81 -6.68
C VAL A 33 5.30 -13.57 -7.89
N VAL A 34 4.89 -12.68 -8.79
CA VAL A 34 5.64 -12.37 -10.01
C VAL A 34 6.90 -11.57 -9.71
N LEU A 35 6.89 -10.68 -8.71
CA LEU A 35 8.10 -9.96 -8.27
C LEU A 35 9.24 -10.92 -7.89
N ALA A 36 8.94 -12.05 -7.28
CA ALA A 36 9.93 -13.07 -6.90
C ALA A 36 10.67 -13.68 -8.11
N GLN A 37 10.15 -13.53 -9.33
CA GLN A 37 10.82 -13.97 -10.55
C GLN A 37 11.92 -13.00 -11.00
N PHE A 38 11.89 -11.74 -10.54
CA PHE A 38 12.80 -10.68 -10.98
C PHE A 38 13.72 -10.18 -9.87
N TYR A 39 13.28 -10.26 -8.61
CA TYR A 39 13.96 -9.67 -7.47
C TYR A 39 14.17 -10.70 -6.37
N SER A 40 15.22 -10.50 -5.56
CA SER A 40 15.44 -11.30 -4.35
C SER A 40 14.39 -10.97 -3.29
N ALA A 41 14.24 -11.87 -2.32
CA ALA A 41 13.33 -11.67 -1.20
C ALA A 41 13.64 -10.38 -0.41
N GLU A 42 14.93 -10.05 -0.25
CA GLU A 42 15.38 -8.83 0.42
C GLU A 42 14.98 -7.57 -0.36
N ALA A 43 15.13 -7.59 -1.68
CA ALA A 43 14.75 -6.48 -2.53
C ALA A 43 13.23 -6.26 -2.52
N ILE A 44 12.45 -7.34 -2.51
CA ILE A 44 10.99 -7.28 -2.38
C ILE A 44 10.58 -6.70 -1.03
N ALA A 45 11.17 -7.19 0.07
CA ALA A 45 10.90 -6.67 1.41
C ALA A 45 11.24 -5.19 1.55
N LEU A 46 12.33 -4.73 0.91
CA LEU A 46 12.69 -3.32 0.87
C LEU A 46 11.63 -2.49 0.12
N MET A 47 11.20 -2.95 -1.06
CA MET A 47 10.17 -2.27 -1.85
C MET A 47 8.83 -2.22 -1.10
N GLU A 48 8.41 -3.31 -0.46
CA GLU A 48 7.20 -3.35 0.36
C GLU A 48 7.28 -2.39 1.56
N ARG A 49 8.46 -2.23 2.18
CA ARG A 49 8.67 -1.26 3.26
C ARG A 49 8.65 0.19 2.77
N MET A 50 9.14 0.45 1.56
CA MET A 50 9.16 1.79 0.97
C MET A 50 7.77 2.22 0.47
N LEU A 51 7.03 1.29 -0.13
CA LEU A 51 5.76 1.56 -0.83
C LEU A 51 4.53 1.21 0.00
N GLY A 52 4.69 0.41 1.05
CA GLY A 52 3.63 0.08 2.00
C GLY A 52 3.20 1.31 2.81
N PRO A 53 2.04 1.24 3.48
CA PRO A 53 1.68 2.23 4.48
C PRO A 53 2.84 2.36 5.45
N GLN A 54 3.46 3.54 5.52
CA GLN A 54 4.52 3.79 6.48
C GLN A 54 3.95 3.48 7.86
N GLU A 55 4.51 2.48 8.54
CA GLU A 55 4.16 2.25 9.94
C GLU A 55 4.42 3.56 10.67
N ARG A 56 3.37 4.08 11.30
CA ARG A 56 3.49 5.29 12.11
C ARG A 56 4.62 5.06 13.09
N ARG A 57 5.53 6.03 13.19
CA ARG A 57 6.62 5.95 14.16
C ARG A 57 5.99 5.79 15.56
N ALA A 58 6.67 5.11 16.48
CA ALA A 58 6.15 4.91 17.84
C ALA A 58 5.67 6.23 18.51
N GLY A 59 6.36 7.35 18.22
CA GLY A 59 5.95 8.67 18.68
C GLY A 59 4.67 9.21 18.01
N GLU A 60 4.44 8.93 16.73
CA GLU A 60 3.21 9.31 16.02
C GLU A 60 2.01 8.51 16.53
N GLU A 61 2.19 7.21 16.75
CA GLU A 61 1.13 6.36 17.29
C GLU A 61 0.78 6.73 18.75
N ALA A 62 1.78 7.09 19.56
CA ALA A 62 1.57 7.64 20.90
C ALA A 62 0.78 8.96 20.87
N TRP A 63 1.10 9.85 19.91
CA TRP A 63 0.38 11.11 19.71
C TRP A 63 -1.06 10.89 19.26
N VAL A 64 -1.31 10.03 18.28
CA VAL A 64 -2.67 9.69 17.82
C VAL A 64 -3.48 9.08 18.95
N SER A 65 -2.87 8.19 19.74
CA SER A 65 -3.50 7.57 20.91
C SER A 65 -3.80 8.57 22.03
N PHE A 66 -2.93 9.56 22.24
CA PHE A 66 -3.19 10.65 23.18
C PHE A 66 -4.39 11.49 22.75
N VAL A 67 -4.38 11.96 21.49
CA VAL A 67 -5.47 12.79 20.93
C VAL A 67 -6.81 12.05 20.98
N ARG A 68 -6.83 10.76 20.65
CA ARG A 68 -8.06 9.95 20.74
C ARG A 68 -8.57 9.76 22.16
N ARG A 69 -7.68 9.70 23.16
CA ARG A 69 -8.08 9.57 24.58
C ARG A 69 -8.61 10.87 25.17
N THR A 70 -8.13 12.02 24.70
CA THR A 70 -8.56 13.35 25.17
C THR A 70 -9.71 13.93 24.35
N ALA A 71 -9.94 13.41 23.14
CA ALA A 71 -11.08 13.76 22.31
C ALA A 71 -12.41 13.38 22.99
N PRO A 72 -13.40 14.28 23.01
CA PRO A 72 -14.78 13.95 23.34
C PRO A 72 -15.28 12.75 22.51
N ALA A 73 -16.19 11.95 23.08
CA ALA A 73 -16.72 10.76 22.42
C ALA A 73 -17.46 11.07 21.10
N ASP A 74 -17.85 12.33 20.88
CA ASP A 74 -18.62 12.82 19.75
C ASP A 74 -17.78 13.58 18.71
N VAL A 75 -16.45 13.42 18.71
CA VAL A 75 -15.61 14.01 17.65
C VAL A 75 -16.00 13.43 16.30
N GLN A 76 -16.78 14.20 15.56
CA GLN A 76 -17.19 13.87 14.21
C GLN A 76 -15.96 13.83 13.29
N PRO A 77 -15.93 12.91 12.32
CA PRO A 77 -14.89 12.92 11.31
C PRO A 77 -14.88 14.27 10.59
N PRO A 78 -13.69 14.79 10.20
CA PRO A 78 -13.60 16.09 9.55
C PRO A 78 -14.45 16.10 8.27
N ASP A 79 -15.28 17.14 8.15
CA ASP A 79 -16.14 17.33 7.00
C ASP A 79 -15.32 17.58 5.70
N ARG A 80 -16.00 17.78 4.57
CA ARG A 80 -15.33 17.99 3.28
C ARG A 80 -14.45 19.24 3.29
N PHE A 81 -14.85 20.27 4.02
CA PHE A 81 -14.12 21.53 4.11
C PHE A 81 -12.87 21.37 4.97
N ALA A 82 -13.00 20.81 6.17
CA ALA A 82 -11.90 20.51 7.08
C ALA A 82 -10.85 19.59 6.41
N ARG A 83 -11.28 18.56 5.66
CA ARG A 83 -10.35 17.71 4.89
C ARG A 83 -9.60 18.48 3.80
N ARG A 84 -10.26 19.41 3.11
CA ARG A 84 -9.60 20.26 2.09
C ARG A 84 -8.60 21.21 2.74
N LEU A 85 -9.00 21.85 3.83
CA LEU A 85 -8.13 22.75 4.60
C LEU A 85 -6.88 22.02 5.11
N LEU A 86 -7.05 20.85 5.72
CA LEU A 86 -5.94 20.01 6.19
C LEU A 86 -4.99 19.62 5.05
N ARG A 87 -5.51 19.23 3.89
CA ARG A 87 -4.65 18.95 2.71
C ARG A 87 -3.86 20.19 2.28
N THR A 88 -4.49 21.35 2.23
CA THR A 88 -3.82 22.59 1.85
C THR A 88 -2.73 22.99 2.85
N LEU A 89 -2.97 22.79 4.15
CA LEU A 89 -2.00 23.09 5.21
C LEU A 89 -0.83 22.10 5.20
N LEU A 90 -1.10 20.81 5.06
CA LEU A 90 -0.06 19.76 5.04
C LEU A 90 0.77 19.77 3.74
N ASN A 91 0.20 20.23 2.62
CA ASN A 91 0.94 20.43 1.38
C ASN A 91 1.78 21.73 1.37
N ARG A 92 1.67 22.58 2.41
CA ARG A 92 2.38 23.87 2.51
C ARG A 92 3.69 23.80 3.28
N THR A 93 3.99 22.70 3.96
CA THR A 93 5.30 22.49 4.59
C THR A 93 6.29 21.99 3.55
N VAL A 94 6.93 22.95 2.87
CA VAL A 94 8.18 22.78 2.11
C VAL A 94 9.33 23.23 3.00
#